data_AF-A0A0F9BPL2-F1
#
_entry.id   AF-A0A0F9BPL2-F1
#
_cell.length_a   1.000
_cell.length_b   1.000
_cell.length_c   1.000
_cell.angle_alpha   90.00
_cell.angle_beta   90.00
_cell.angle_gamma   90.00
#
_symmetry.space_group_name_H-M   'P 1'
#
loop_
_entity.id
_entity.type
_entity.pdbx_description
1 polymer ?
#
loop_
_entity_poly.entity_id
_entity_poly.type
_entity_poly.pdbx_seq_one_letter_code
_entity_poly.pdbx_strand_id
1 'polypeptide(L)'
;MISGTGDGSYLENAVVDILADTAPTGQSFFAWTGDTTGIADTAEPSTTITMPASDATIMATYENLYDLSVVSGTGDGSYIEGQVVNISADAPPPGQLFDVWTGNTTGIASTTTASTTITIQAADATITATYSLNSYTLDVVNGTGDGTYSASQVVNINADTAPTGQTFDVWTGDTTGITDTSAASTSITMPAADATITATYENLYSLSVTSGTGDGSYTSGAVVVINADAPATGMEFDDWEGGTTGIANVNAASTYITMPGANTTITATYLNVYDLAVVNGTGDGTYTNGQVVNIDADAAVTGQQFDQWTGDTTGIADVYASSTSITMPAVNATITATYDYISYTLTVISGLGDGSYTLDQVVDIAADAAPTGQTFDDWEGDTAGVASTTPARNHHARRSRGRHGHLRLR
;
A
#
# COMPACT_ATOMS: atom_id res chain seq x y z
N MET A 1 44.23 89.24 4.74
CA MET A 1 43.89 87.79 4.71
C MET A 1 45.11 87.00 5.12
N ILE A 2 44.93 85.92 5.88
CA ILE A 2 45.97 84.92 6.13
C ILE A 2 45.45 83.62 5.53
N SER A 3 46.09 83.15 4.45
CA SER A 3 45.77 81.91 3.72
C SER A 3 44.53 81.92 2.80
N GLY A 4 44.47 82.89 1.88
CA GLY A 4 43.47 82.96 0.80
C GLY A 4 43.61 84.23 -0.06
N THR A 5 42.85 84.33 -1.16
CA THR A 5 42.85 85.51 -2.06
C THR A 5 41.72 86.49 -1.72
N GLY A 6 41.93 87.79 -1.99
CA GLY A 6 40.96 88.86 -1.69
C GLY A 6 41.49 89.91 -0.71
N ASP A 7 42.81 89.98 -0.53
CA ASP A 7 43.48 91.04 0.22
C ASP A 7 43.55 92.35 -0.59
N GLY A 8 43.32 93.47 0.08
CA GLY A 8 43.35 94.77 -0.57
C GLY A 8 42.72 95.86 0.28
N SER A 9 42.70 97.08 -0.28
CA SER A 9 41.97 98.21 0.26
C SER A 9 40.67 98.38 -0.49
N TYR A 10 39.56 98.26 0.22
CA TYR A 10 38.21 98.31 -0.34
C TYR A 10 37.41 99.40 0.37
N LEU A 11 36.40 99.94 -0.32
CA LEU A 11 35.46 100.87 0.31
C LEU A 11 34.54 100.11 1.27
N GLU A 12 34.09 100.78 2.33
CA GLU A 12 33.04 100.27 3.21
C GLU A 12 31.82 99.85 2.39
N ASN A 13 31.23 98.70 2.74
CA ASN A 13 30.11 98.04 2.05
C ASN A 13 30.41 97.48 0.65
N ALA A 14 31.67 97.51 0.18
CA ALA A 14 32.05 96.76 -1.01
C ALA A 14 31.89 95.25 -0.76
N VAL A 15 31.36 94.54 -1.75
CA VAL A 15 31.29 93.07 -1.74
C VAL A 15 32.52 92.54 -2.46
N VAL A 16 33.32 91.73 -1.77
CA VAL A 16 34.59 91.20 -2.26
C VAL A 16 34.51 89.68 -2.27
N ASP A 17 34.84 89.07 -3.41
CA ASP A 17 35.02 87.63 -3.52
C ASP A 17 36.27 87.21 -2.75
N ILE A 18 36.13 86.23 -1.87
CA ILE A 18 37.23 85.63 -1.12
C ILE A 18 37.28 84.14 -1.40
N LEU A 19 38.50 83.62 -1.54
CA LEU A 19 38.76 82.22 -1.83
C LEU A 19 39.85 81.71 -0.90
N ALA A 20 39.60 80.60 -0.23
CA ALA A 20 40.58 79.93 0.61
C ALA A 20 41.71 79.38 -0.25
N ASP A 21 42.94 79.38 0.28
CA ASP A 21 44.03 78.68 -0.38
C ASP A 21 43.70 77.17 -0.53
N THR A 22 44.38 76.51 -1.46
CA THR A 22 44.26 75.05 -1.57
C THR A 22 44.61 74.42 -0.22
N ALA A 23 43.70 73.57 0.28
CA ALA A 23 43.93 72.89 1.55
C ALA A 23 45.24 72.07 1.52
N PRO A 24 46.01 72.06 2.63
CA PRO A 24 47.17 71.18 2.75
C PRO A 24 46.80 69.71 2.50
N THR A 25 47.77 68.90 2.05
CA THR A 25 47.56 67.46 1.86
C THR A 25 47.02 66.82 3.14
N GLY A 26 45.92 66.07 3.03
CA GLY A 26 45.25 65.42 4.17
C GLY A 26 44.35 66.34 4.99
N GLN A 27 43.99 67.52 4.47
CA GLN A 27 43.04 68.43 5.12
C GLN A 27 41.94 68.89 4.16
N SER A 28 40.79 69.27 4.72
CA SER A 28 39.70 69.96 4.01
C SER A 28 39.47 71.35 4.60
N PHE A 29 38.97 72.27 3.77
CA PHE A 29 38.53 73.57 4.27
C PHE A 29 37.42 73.36 5.31
N PHE A 30 37.57 73.97 6.48
CA PHE A 30 36.61 73.90 7.58
C PHE A 30 35.78 75.18 7.65
N ALA A 31 36.42 76.33 7.89
CA ALA A 31 35.73 77.61 7.98
C ALA A 31 36.67 78.82 7.86
N TRP A 32 36.09 79.97 7.51
CA TRP A 32 36.69 81.28 7.76
C TRP A 32 36.56 81.67 9.23
N THR A 33 37.64 82.16 9.82
CA THR A 33 37.73 82.61 11.22
C THR A 33 38.35 84.01 11.32
N GLY A 34 38.29 84.63 12.51
CA GLY A 34 38.70 86.02 12.72
C GLY A 34 37.52 86.98 12.65
N ASP A 35 37.66 88.07 11.91
CA ASP A 35 36.62 89.09 11.72
C ASP A 35 35.57 88.66 10.67
N THR A 36 34.79 87.62 10.97
CA THR A 36 33.87 86.98 10.01
C THR A 36 32.56 87.75 9.76
N THR A 37 32.38 88.92 10.39
CA THR A 37 31.16 89.71 10.24
C THR A 37 31.04 90.23 8.81
N GLY A 38 29.93 89.90 8.14
CA GLY A 38 29.70 90.28 6.75
C GLY A 38 30.15 89.25 5.71
N ILE A 39 30.72 88.11 6.13
CA ILE A 39 30.94 86.95 5.25
C ILE A 39 29.58 86.29 4.98
N ALA A 40 29.28 86.04 3.71
CA ALA A 40 28.01 85.46 3.27
C ALA A 40 27.81 84.02 3.77
N ASP A 41 28.86 83.21 3.65
CA ASP A 41 28.92 81.86 4.21
C ASP A 41 30.34 81.55 4.67
N THR A 42 30.53 81.34 5.98
CA THR A 42 31.85 81.06 6.55
C THR A 42 32.30 79.62 6.31
N ALA A 43 31.42 78.70 5.94
CA ALA A 43 31.72 77.30 5.68
C ALA A 43 32.03 77.00 4.21
N GLU A 44 31.85 77.98 3.31
CA GLU A 44 32.21 77.83 1.90
C GLU A 44 33.64 78.33 1.62
N PRO A 45 34.50 77.51 0.98
CA PRO A 45 35.87 77.91 0.66
C PRO A 45 35.92 79.07 -0.35
N SER A 46 34.87 79.22 -1.17
CA SER A 46 34.68 80.33 -2.10
C SER A 46 33.41 81.07 -1.70
N THR A 47 33.55 82.29 -1.19
CA THR A 47 32.42 83.07 -0.65
C THR A 47 32.65 84.56 -0.87
N THR A 48 31.78 85.41 -0.32
CA THR A 48 31.95 86.87 -0.36
C THR A 48 31.99 87.46 1.03
N ILE A 49 32.68 88.59 1.18
CA ILE A 49 32.63 89.43 2.38
C ILE A 49 32.15 90.84 2.02
N THR A 50 31.24 91.39 2.82
CA THR A 50 30.88 92.81 2.79
C THR A 50 31.82 93.58 3.70
N MET A 51 32.59 94.51 3.15
CA MET A 51 33.69 95.18 3.86
C MET A 51 33.17 96.08 5.00
N PRO A 52 33.62 95.84 6.26
CA PRO A 52 33.19 96.63 7.41
C PRO A 52 33.84 98.02 7.44
N ALA A 53 33.37 98.88 8.34
CA ALA A 53 33.89 100.25 8.54
C ALA A 53 35.30 100.32 9.16
N SER A 54 35.86 99.17 9.56
CA SER A 54 37.21 99.02 10.09
C SER A 54 37.96 97.93 9.34
N ASP A 55 39.29 97.87 9.51
CA ASP A 55 40.09 96.78 8.98
C ASP A 55 39.59 95.42 9.49
N ALA A 56 39.52 94.42 8.62
CA ALA A 56 39.10 93.06 8.94
C ALA A 56 40.23 92.06 8.67
N THR A 57 40.52 91.20 9.63
CA THR A 57 41.47 90.10 9.50
C THR A 57 40.74 88.77 9.58
N ILE A 58 40.70 88.08 8.45
CA ILE A 58 40.12 86.75 8.35
C ILE A 58 41.16 85.72 7.90
N MET A 59 40.93 84.47 8.29
CA MET A 59 41.82 83.35 8.06
C MET A 59 41.03 82.10 7.70
N ALA A 60 41.43 81.41 6.63
CA ALA A 60 40.90 80.09 6.30
C ALA A 60 41.48 79.06 7.28
N THR A 61 40.60 78.25 7.87
CA THR A 61 40.98 77.12 8.73
C THR A 61 40.63 75.82 8.05
N TYR A 62 41.42 74.80 8.35
CA TYR A 62 41.32 73.49 7.73
C TYR A 62 41.27 72.42 8.83
N GLU A 63 40.58 71.33 8.55
CA GLU A 63 40.46 70.17 9.44
C GLU A 63 41.15 68.95 8.82
N ASN A 64 41.64 68.03 9.66
CA ASN A 64 42.31 66.84 9.18
C ASN A 64 41.30 65.83 8.63
N LEU A 65 41.66 65.23 7.51
CA LEU A 65 41.00 64.06 6.94
C LEU A 65 41.76 62.81 7.38
N TYR A 66 41.01 61.76 7.66
CA TYR A 66 41.49 60.43 8.02
C TYR A 66 40.99 59.42 7.02
N ASP A 67 41.88 58.55 6.56
CA ASP A 67 41.57 57.56 5.54
C ASP A 67 40.92 56.34 6.19
N LEU A 68 39.74 55.97 5.69
CA LEU A 68 39.09 54.70 5.96
C LEU A 68 39.30 53.78 4.77
N SER A 69 39.91 52.62 5.01
CA SER A 69 39.95 51.52 4.04
C SER A 69 39.07 50.36 4.49
N VAL A 70 38.18 49.91 3.62
CA VAL A 70 37.22 48.83 3.83
C VAL A 70 37.55 47.68 2.90
N VAL A 71 38.23 46.67 3.43
CA VAL A 71 38.59 45.46 2.69
C VAL A 71 37.38 44.52 2.62
N SER A 72 37.06 44.06 1.41
CA SER A 72 35.90 43.20 1.12
C SER A 72 34.56 43.83 1.51
N GLY A 73 34.44 45.14 1.32
CA GLY A 73 33.22 45.89 1.52
C GLY A 73 33.29 47.26 0.86
N THR A 74 32.32 48.10 1.22
CA THR A 74 32.16 49.47 0.73
C THR A 74 32.24 50.47 1.87
N GLY A 75 32.66 51.70 1.57
CA GLY A 75 32.73 52.80 2.53
C GLY A 75 34.11 53.46 2.62
N ASP A 76 35.03 53.10 1.73
CA ASP A 76 36.34 53.75 1.63
C ASP A 76 36.22 55.25 1.32
N GLY A 77 37.13 56.02 1.90
CA GLY A 77 37.25 57.44 1.63
C GLY A 77 38.08 58.17 2.69
N SER A 78 38.26 59.47 2.49
CA SER A 78 38.90 60.36 3.44
C SER A 78 37.81 61.20 4.13
N TYR A 79 37.79 61.16 5.45
CA TYR A 79 36.68 61.69 6.26
C TYR A 79 37.18 62.51 7.44
N ILE A 80 36.35 63.41 7.93
CA ILE A 80 36.68 64.22 9.12
C ILE A 80 36.40 63.42 10.40
N GLU A 81 37.09 63.75 11.49
CA GLU A 81 36.85 63.12 12.79
C GLU A 81 35.39 63.28 13.23
N GLY A 82 34.80 62.22 13.77
CA GLY A 82 33.41 62.20 14.23
C GLY A 82 32.37 62.00 13.14
N GLN A 83 32.76 62.01 11.85
CA GLN A 83 31.85 61.67 10.75
C GLN A 83 31.35 60.22 10.87
N VAL A 84 30.05 60.01 10.63
CA VAL A 84 29.45 58.67 10.59
C VAL A 84 29.34 58.21 9.13
N VAL A 85 29.99 57.09 8.82
CA VAL A 85 30.06 56.52 7.47
C VAL A 85 29.31 55.19 7.46
N ASN A 86 28.46 54.98 6.44
CA ASN A 86 27.83 53.69 6.19
C ASN A 86 28.86 52.74 5.57
N ILE A 87 29.02 51.56 6.17
CA ILE A 87 29.86 50.49 5.64
C ILE A 87 28.99 49.25 5.36
N SER A 88 29.34 48.51 4.31
CA SER A 88 28.66 47.27 3.96
C SER A 88 29.68 46.25 3.49
N ALA A 89 29.59 45.02 3.98
CA ALA A 89 30.37 43.91 3.48
C ALA A 89 29.92 43.59 2.05
N ASP A 90 30.85 43.13 1.23
CA ASP A 90 30.57 42.59 -0.09
C ASP A 90 29.71 41.32 0.01
N ALA A 91 29.19 40.87 -1.14
CA ALA A 91 28.53 39.57 -1.19
C ALA A 91 29.53 38.46 -0.80
N PRO A 92 29.16 37.56 0.12
CA PRO A 92 30.04 36.48 0.54
C PRO A 92 30.39 35.56 -0.64
N PRO A 93 31.59 34.95 -0.64
CA PRO A 93 31.89 33.83 -1.54
C PRO A 93 30.85 32.70 -1.42
N PRO A 94 30.64 31.89 -2.47
CA PRO A 94 29.72 30.75 -2.41
C PRO A 94 30.00 29.84 -1.20
N GLY A 95 28.96 29.54 -0.40
CA GLY A 95 29.06 28.68 0.79
C GLY A 95 29.47 29.38 2.08
N GLN A 96 29.67 30.71 2.06
CA GLN A 96 29.99 31.50 3.24
C GLN A 96 28.89 32.50 3.58
N LEU A 97 28.87 32.94 4.84
CA LEU A 97 28.11 34.10 5.30
C LEU A 97 29.07 35.14 5.88
N PHE A 98 28.61 36.38 5.94
CA PHE A 98 29.31 37.42 6.71
C PHE A 98 29.49 36.95 8.15
N ASP A 99 30.71 37.07 8.65
CA ASP A 99 31.11 36.62 9.99
C ASP A 99 31.25 37.82 10.92
N VAL A 100 32.27 38.65 10.72
CA VAL A 100 32.54 39.82 11.56
C VAL A 100 33.41 40.87 10.85
N TRP A 101 33.31 42.12 11.26
CA TRP A 101 34.28 43.16 10.92
C TRP A 101 35.52 43.04 11.82
N THR A 102 36.71 43.02 11.22
CA THR A 102 38.01 42.95 11.94
C THR A 102 38.90 44.14 11.58
N GLY A 103 40.05 44.30 12.25
CA GLY A 103 40.97 45.43 12.06
C GLY A 103 40.70 46.55 13.07
N ASN A 104 40.68 47.80 12.61
CA ASN A 104 40.42 48.97 13.45
C ASN A 104 38.91 49.18 13.69
N THR A 105 38.30 48.32 14.51
CA THR A 105 36.83 48.29 14.70
C THR A 105 36.28 49.33 15.68
N THR A 106 37.11 50.24 16.18
CA THR A 106 36.68 51.29 17.11
C THR A 106 35.72 52.25 16.40
N GLY A 107 34.57 52.53 17.02
CA GLY A 107 33.54 53.38 16.44
C GLY A 107 32.56 52.67 15.50
N ILE A 108 32.73 51.37 15.23
CA ILE A 108 31.73 50.57 14.50
C ILE A 108 30.54 50.29 15.42
N ALA A 109 29.32 50.58 14.95
CA ALA A 109 28.10 50.41 15.74
C ALA A 109 27.78 48.93 16.05
N SER A 110 28.05 48.03 15.11
CA SER A 110 27.91 46.59 15.27
C SER A 110 28.87 45.85 14.35
N THR A 111 29.82 45.12 14.92
CA THR A 111 30.83 44.36 14.16
C THR A 111 30.28 43.06 13.59
N THR A 112 29.12 42.57 14.06
CA THR A 112 28.51 41.30 13.65
C THR A 112 27.35 41.47 12.65
N THR A 113 27.19 42.66 12.09
CA THR A 113 26.18 42.95 11.06
C THR A 113 26.87 43.38 9.76
N ALA A 114 26.52 42.73 8.65
CA ALA A 114 27.12 42.95 7.34
C ALA A 114 27.00 44.41 6.86
N SER A 115 25.89 45.08 7.15
CA SER A 115 25.69 46.50 6.88
C SER A 115 25.52 47.26 8.19
N THR A 116 26.38 48.26 8.42
CA THR A 116 26.48 48.98 9.70
C THR A 116 27.08 50.37 9.48
N THR A 117 27.40 51.09 10.56
CA THR A 117 28.05 52.40 10.49
C THR A 117 29.35 52.42 11.30
N ILE A 118 30.31 53.24 10.89
CA ILE A 118 31.53 53.55 11.64
C ILE A 118 31.62 55.06 11.91
N THR A 119 31.98 55.43 13.14
CA THR A 119 32.33 56.81 13.50
C THR A 119 33.84 56.99 13.39
N ILE A 120 34.27 57.89 12.50
CA ILE A 120 35.69 58.13 12.21
C ILE A 120 36.39 58.70 13.44
N GLN A 121 37.58 58.17 13.73
CA GLN A 121 38.42 58.58 14.85
C GLN A 121 39.59 59.45 14.36
N ALA A 122 40.34 60.07 15.26
CA ALA A 122 41.53 60.86 14.95
C ALA A 122 42.76 60.03 14.47
N ALA A 123 42.53 59.00 13.65
CA ALA A 123 43.55 58.16 13.04
C ALA A 123 42.98 57.41 11.82
N ASP A 124 43.83 57.16 10.83
CA ASP A 124 43.49 56.30 9.69
C ASP A 124 43.11 54.89 10.18
N ALA A 125 42.14 54.28 9.50
CA ALA A 125 41.58 52.99 9.89
C ALA A 125 41.51 52.04 8.70
N THR A 126 41.89 50.78 8.93
CA THR A 126 41.61 49.69 7.99
C THR A 126 40.73 48.66 8.67
N ILE A 127 39.62 48.33 8.03
CA ILE A 127 38.68 47.30 8.49
C ILE A 127 38.50 46.26 7.40
N THR A 128 38.21 45.03 7.79
CA THR A 128 38.03 43.90 6.87
C THR A 128 36.76 43.15 7.22
N ALA A 129 35.86 42.95 6.25
CA ALA A 129 34.75 42.01 6.39
C ALA A 129 35.30 40.58 6.27
N THR A 130 35.11 39.76 7.31
CA THR A 130 35.43 38.33 7.25
C THR A 130 34.17 37.52 6.97
N TYR A 131 34.37 36.35 6.40
CA TYR A 131 33.30 35.44 6.01
C TYR A 131 33.63 34.04 6.53
N SER A 132 32.62 33.33 7.05
CA SER A 132 32.75 31.99 7.63
C SER A 132 31.80 31.01 6.94
N LEU A 133 32.19 29.73 6.93
CA LEU A 133 31.37 28.66 6.34
C LEU A 133 30.12 28.48 7.20
N ASN A 134 28.92 28.60 6.62
CA ASN A 134 27.66 28.24 7.28
C ASN A 134 27.36 26.76 7.04
N SER A 135 28.25 25.90 7.53
CA SER A 135 28.19 24.47 7.29
C SER A 135 27.87 23.68 8.55
N TYR A 136 27.07 22.65 8.38
CA TYR A 136 26.58 21.77 9.42
C TYR A 136 27.05 20.34 9.13
N THR A 137 27.31 19.57 10.17
CA THR A 137 27.70 18.17 10.02
C THR A 137 26.47 17.29 9.82
N LEU A 138 26.59 16.33 8.90
CA LEU A 138 25.65 15.22 8.75
C LEU A 138 26.39 13.94 9.13
N ASP A 139 25.86 13.23 10.12
CA ASP A 139 26.30 11.90 10.55
C ASP A 139 25.22 10.86 10.18
N VAL A 140 25.60 9.87 9.38
CA VAL A 140 24.75 8.84 8.77
C VAL A 140 25.16 7.48 9.32
N VAL A 141 24.53 7.10 10.43
CA VAL A 141 24.80 5.83 11.10
C VAL A 141 24.23 4.66 10.29
N ASN A 142 25.07 3.65 10.04
CA ASN A 142 24.78 2.49 9.17
C ASN A 142 24.40 2.89 7.73
N GLY A 143 25.03 3.93 7.22
CA GLY A 143 24.86 4.35 5.84
C GLY A 143 26.02 5.21 5.35
N THR A 144 25.75 5.91 4.26
CA THR A 144 26.70 6.81 3.60
C THR A 144 26.03 8.14 3.27
N GLY A 145 26.85 9.18 3.13
CA GLY A 145 26.40 10.56 2.92
C GLY A 145 26.86 11.49 4.03
N ASP A 146 27.70 11.02 4.95
CA ASP A 146 28.34 11.83 5.98
C ASP A 146 29.16 12.97 5.39
N GLY A 147 29.18 14.09 6.09
CA GLY A 147 30.00 15.21 5.68
C GLY A 147 29.64 16.52 6.35
N THR A 148 30.10 17.59 5.72
CA THR A 148 29.85 18.95 6.17
C THR A 148 29.22 19.71 5.00
N TYR A 149 28.00 20.20 5.21
CA TYR A 149 27.15 20.71 4.15
C TYR A 149 26.57 22.07 4.51
N SER A 150 26.33 22.91 3.50
CA SER A 150 25.61 24.17 3.73
C SER A 150 24.14 23.89 4.03
N ALA A 151 23.50 24.74 4.83
CA ALA A 151 22.04 24.66 4.99
C ALA A 151 21.32 24.67 3.64
N SER A 152 20.23 23.92 3.52
CA SER A 152 19.44 23.70 2.30
C SER A 152 20.14 22.94 1.17
N GLN A 153 21.39 22.50 1.35
CA GLN A 153 22.04 21.62 0.38
C GLN A 153 21.35 20.24 0.37
N VAL A 154 21.03 19.72 -0.82
CA VAL A 154 20.50 18.36 -0.97
C VAL A 154 21.65 17.37 -1.04
N VAL A 155 21.62 16.36 -0.18
CA VAL A 155 22.64 15.31 -0.06
C VAL A 155 21.96 13.96 -0.29
N ASN A 156 22.55 13.13 -1.15
CA ASN A 156 22.09 11.76 -1.32
C ASN A 156 22.63 10.91 -0.17
N ILE A 157 21.76 10.09 0.40
CA ILE A 157 22.09 9.17 1.49
C ILE A 157 21.68 7.75 1.09
N ASN A 158 22.49 6.78 1.49
CA ASN A 158 22.26 5.37 1.21
C ASN A 158 22.49 4.57 2.49
N ALA A 159 21.52 3.75 2.87
CA ALA A 159 21.69 2.77 3.93
C ALA A 159 22.73 1.74 3.49
N ASP A 160 23.52 1.27 4.45
CA ASP A 160 24.45 0.18 4.23
C ASP A 160 23.73 -1.10 3.80
N THR A 161 24.51 -2.08 3.34
CA THR A 161 23.95 -3.40 3.08
C THR A 161 23.39 -3.97 4.38
N ALA A 162 22.10 -4.35 4.36
CA ALA A 162 21.45 -4.93 5.52
C ALA A 162 22.22 -6.16 6.02
N PRO A 163 22.35 -6.35 7.35
CA PRO A 163 22.92 -7.55 7.92
C PRO A 163 22.21 -8.82 7.43
N THR A 164 22.90 -9.96 7.45
CA THR A 164 22.31 -11.25 7.05
C THR A 164 21.03 -11.54 7.84
N GLY A 165 19.94 -11.84 7.12
CA GLY A 165 18.64 -12.12 7.71
C GLY A 165 17.84 -10.86 8.09
N GLN A 166 18.25 -9.68 7.61
CA GLN A 166 17.52 -8.44 7.80
C GLN A 166 17.26 -7.73 6.47
N THR A 167 16.34 -6.77 6.50
CA THR A 167 16.09 -5.81 5.41
C THR A 167 16.10 -4.40 5.98
N PHE A 168 16.35 -3.41 5.13
CA PHE A 168 16.16 -2.00 5.50
C PHE A 168 14.71 -1.79 5.95
N ASP A 169 14.55 -1.07 7.07
CA ASP A 169 13.27 -0.71 7.67
C ASP A 169 12.98 0.77 7.43
N VAL A 170 13.70 1.67 8.13
CA VAL A 170 13.44 3.11 8.04
C VAL A 170 14.67 3.94 8.44
N TRP A 171 14.72 5.19 7.99
CA TRP A 171 15.61 6.21 8.56
C TRP A 171 15.01 6.79 9.84
N THR A 172 15.81 6.90 10.89
CA THR A 172 15.44 7.50 12.20
C THR A 172 16.43 8.59 12.61
N GLY A 173 16.15 9.30 13.71
CA GLY A 173 16.95 10.46 14.17
C GLY A 173 16.41 11.78 13.62
N ASP A 174 17.30 12.64 13.13
CA ASP A 174 16.98 13.96 12.57
C ASP A 174 16.45 13.86 11.13
N THR A 175 15.30 13.20 10.94
CA THR A 175 14.76 12.86 9.61
C THR A 175 14.08 14.03 8.89
N THR A 176 14.09 15.23 9.46
CA THR A 176 13.50 16.41 8.83
C THR A 176 14.25 16.75 7.55
N GLY A 177 13.53 16.86 6.44
CA GLY A 177 14.11 17.13 5.13
C GLY A 177 14.56 15.89 4.35
N ILE A 178 14.39 14.68 4.91
CA ILE A 178 14.51 13.42 4.14
C ILE A 178 13.28 13.29 3.22
N THR A 179 13.52 13.00 1.94
CA THR A 179 12.46 12.88 0.93
C THR A 179 11.53 11.69 1.18
N ASP A 180 12.11 10.52 1.48
CA ASP A 180 11.40 9.29 1.81
C ASP A 180 12.22 8.51 2.84
N THR A 181 11.70 8.40 4.07
CA THR A 181 12.36 7.69 5.17
C THR A 181 12.26 6.18 5.04
N SER A 182 11.35 5.66 4.21
CA SER A 182 11.16 4.22 3.96
C SER A 182 11.97 3.69 2.76
N ALA A 183 12.70 4.57 2.07
CA ALA A 183 13.59 4.21 0.99
C ALA A 183 15.05 4.11 1.48
N ALA A 184 15.66 2.93 1.31
CA ALA A 184 17.07 2.70 1.64
C ALA A 184 18.04 3.64 0.89
N SER A 185 17.64 4.13 -0.28
CA SER A 185 18.36 5.15 -1.06
C SER A 185 17.45 6.35 -1.21
N THR A 186 17.85 7.48 -0.64
CA THR A 186 17.02 8.70 -0.60
C THR A 186 17.91 9.95 -0.56
N SER A 187 17.34 11.10 -0.28
CA SER A 187 18.09 12.35 -0.08
C SER A 187 17.58 13.11 1.13
N ILE A 188 18.47 13.88 1.75
CA ILE A 188 18.17 14.83 2.81
C ILE A 188 18.48 16.25 2.36
N THR A 189 17.60 17.19 2.64
CA THR A 189 17.88 18.63 2.56
C THR A 189 18.48 19.07 3.89
N MET A 190 19.75 19.45 3.90
CA MET A 190 20.49 19.74 5.11
C MET A 190 19.82 20.85 5.94
N PRO A 191 19.47 20.62 7.22
CA PRO A 191 18.96 21.68 8.08
C PRO A 191 20.01 22.73 8.41
N ALA A 192 19.58 23.85 8.98
CA ALA A 192 20.48 24.87 9.54
C ALA A 192 20.95 24.48 10.97
N ALA A 193 21.33 23.22 11.14
CA ALA A 193 21.84 22.62 12.37
C ALA A 193 22.56 21.31 12.02
N ASP A 194 23.48 20.86 12.87
CA ASP A 194 24.06 19.52 12.74
C ASP A 194 22.95 18.47 12.85
N ALA A 195 23.06 17.38 12.09
CA ALA A 195 22.05 16.32 12.02
C ALA A 195 22.68 14.94 12.14
N THR A 196 22.04 14.07 12.91
CA THR A 196 22.39 12.64 12.96
C THR A 196 21.18 11.82 12.55
N ILE A 197 21.37 10.97 11.55
CA ILE A 197 20.37 10.03 11.07
C ILE A 197 20.90 8.61 11.18
N THR A 198 20.01 7.63 11.28
CA THR A 198 20.38 6.22 11.42
C THR A 198 19.49 5.36 10.53
N ALA A 199 20.09 4.55 9.67
CA ALA A 199 19.38 3.48 8.98
C ALA A 199 19.10 2.33 9.96
N THR A 200 17.83 1.98 10.13
CA THR A 200 17.40 0.82 10.89
C THR A 200 17.10 -0.35 9.96
N TYR A 201 17.20 -1.55 10.53
CA TYR A 201 16.96 -2.79 9.81
C TYR A 201 16.05 -3.67 10.66
N GLU A 202 15.15 -4.39 10.00
CA GLU A 202 14.23 -5.34 10.62
C GLU A 202 14.52 -6.78 10.20
N ASN A 203 14.17 -7.73 11.06
CA ASN A 203 14.44 -9.15 10.81
C ASN A 203 13.52 -9.73 9.75
N LEU A 204 14.10 -10.56 8.89
CA LEU A 204 13.40 -11.45 7.98
C LEU A 204 13.29 -12.85 8.60
N TYR A 205 12.13 -13.45 8.43
CA TYR A 205 11.80 -14.81 8.85
C TYR A 205 11.49 -15.66 7.63
N SER A 206 12.02 -16.89 7.59
CA SER A 206 11.80 -17.79 6.46
C SER A 206 10.44 -18.48 6.57
N LEU A 207 9.67 -18.46 5.49
CA LEU A 207 8.52 -19.32 5.26
C LEU A 207 8.93 -20.45 4.33
N SER A 208 8.70 -21.69 4.75
CA SER A 208 8.82 -22.87 3.92
C SER A 208 7.47 -23.57 3.77
N VAL A 209 7.03 -23.77 2.53
CA VAL A 209 5.75 -24.33 2.15
C VAL A 209 5.99 -25.66 1.45
N THR A 210 5.64 -26.75 2.09
CA THR A 210 5.73 -28.09 1.49
C THR A 210 4.43 -28.42 0.75
N SER A 211 4.56 -28.93 -0.48
CA SER A 211 3.42 -29.24 -1.37
C SER A 211 2.52 -28.03 -1.67
N GLY A 212 3.15 -26.87 -1.81
CA GLY A 212 2.49 -25.62 -2.17
C GLY A 212 3.49 -24.54 -2.55
N THR A 213 3.00 -23.30 -2.61
CA THR A 213 3.77 -22.11 -2.96
C THR A 213 3.60 -21.02 -1.91
N GLY A 214 4.53 -20.06 -1.91
CA GLY A 214 4.60 -18.97 -0.93
C GLY A 214 5.89 -18.97 -0.10
N ASP A 215 6.86 -19.84 -0.42
CA ASP A 215 8.18 -19.81 0.18
C ASP A 215 8.86 -18.45 0.01
N GLY A 216 9.61 -18.05 1.04
CA GLY A 216 10.39 -16.82 0.98
C GLY A 216 10.90 -16.37 2.33
N SER A 217 11.48 -15.17 2.35
CA SER A 217 11.91 -14.49 3.57
C SER A 217 11.11 -13.20 3.70
N TYR A 218 10.43 -13.04 4.82
CA TYR A 218 9.44 -11.98 5.02
C TYR A 218 9.61 -11.33 6.38
N THR A 219 9.22 -10.07 6.48
CA THR A 219 9.18 -9.36 7.77
C THR A 219 7.99 -9.85 8.60
N SER A 220 8.07 -9.68 9.93
CA SER A 220 6.94 -10.04 10.78
C SER A 220 5.72 -9.18 10.46
N GLY A 221 4.55 -9.81 10.35
CA GLY A 221 3.31 -9.14 9.96
C GLY A 221 3.08 -9.04 8.45
N ALA A 222 4.05 -9.40 7.61
CA ALA A 222 3.85 -9.49 6.18
C ALA A 222 2.74 -10.50 5.84
N VAL A 223 1.84 -10.14 4.92
CA VAL A 223 0.76 -11.02 4.47
C VAL A 223 1.20 -11.71 3.19
N VAL A 224 1.32 -13.03 3.24
CA VAL A 224 1.80 -13.86 2.13
C VAL A 224 0.66 -14.75 1.67
N VAL A 225 0.35 -14.72 0.37
CA VAL A 225 -0.59 -15.66 -0.23
C VAL A 225 0.10 -17.01 -0.35
N ILE A 226 -0.58 -18.06 0.11
CA ILE A 226 -0.12 -19.44 -0.01
C ILE A 226 -1.15 -20.25 -0.79
N ASN A 227 -0.65 -21.15 -1.63
CA ASN A 227 -1.46 -22.02 -2.47
C ASN A 227 -0.95 -23.44 -2.35
N ALA A 228 -1.83 -24.39 -2.04
CA ALA A 228 -1.55 -25.80 -2.12
C ALA A 228 -1.33 -26.18 -3.59
N ASP A 229 -0.43 -27.12 -3.83
CA ASP A 229 -0.26 -27.71 -5.16
C ASP A 229 -1.54 -28.40 -5.62
N ALA A 230 -1.66 -28.63 -6.93
CA ALA A 230 -2.77 -29.41 -7.44
C ALA A 230 -2.69 -30.84 -6.85
N PRO A 231 -3.79 -31.38 -6.28
CA PRO A 231 -3.79 -32.74 -5.77
C PRO A 231 -3.50 -33.72 -6.90
N ALA A 232 -2.78 -34.80 -6.59
CA ALA A 232 -2.64 -35.89 -7.56
C ALA A 232 -4.00 -36.59 -7.78
N THR A 233 -4.11 -37.35 -8.87
CA THR A 233 -5.34 -38.08 -9.21
C THR A 233 -5.81 -38.96 -8.05
N GLY A 234 -7.10 -38.86 -7.71
CA GLY A 234 -7.70 -39.61 -6.61
C GLY A 234 -7.44 -39.01 -5.23
N MET A 235 -6.98 -37.76 -5.15
CA MET A 235 -6.86 -37.02 -3.92
C MET A 235 -7.55 -35.65 -4.00
N GLU A 236 -7.87 -35.09 -2.84
CA GLU A 236 -8.27 -33.70 -2.69
C GLU A 236 -7.48 -33.03 -1.56
N PHE A 237 -7.41 -31.70 -1.59
CA PHE A 237 -6.80 -30.94 -0.51
C PHE A 237 -7.60 -31.12 0.79
N ASP A 238 -6.89 -31.37 1.89
CA ASP A 238 -7.48 -31.52 3.21
C ASP A 238 -7.28 -30.24 4.04
N ASP A 239 -6.07 -30.02 4.53
CA ASP A 239 -5.72 -28.83 5.31
C ASP A 239 -4.24 -28.41 5.20
N TRP A 240 -3.93 -27.30 5.87
CA TRP A 240 -2.56 -26.88 6.12
C TRP A 240 -2.15 -27.32 7.52
N GLU A 241 -1.04 -28.05 7.63
CA GLU A 241 -0.46 -28.48 8.90
C GLU A 241 0.89 -27.78 9.21
N GLY A 242 1.40 -27.96 10.44
CA GLY A 242 2.67 -27.42 10.90
C GLY A 242 2.54 -26.09 11.63
N GLY A 243 3.30 -25.07 11.21
CA GLY A 243 3.27 -23.72 11.78
C GLY A 243 2.07 -22.90 11.30
N THR A 244 0.85 -23.31 11.66
CA THR A 244 -0.39 -22.73 11.11
C THR A 244 -0.82 -21.40 11.75
N THR A 245 -0.08 -20.90 12.72
CA THR A 245 -0.33 -19.59 13.35
C THR A 245 -0.28 -18.48 12.30
N GLY A 246 -1.37 -17.71 12.19
CA GLY A 246 -1.47 -16.61 11.24
C GLY A 246 -2.07 -17.00 9.89
N ILE A 247 -2.33 -18.29 9.63
CA ILE A 247 -3.10 -18.72 8.45
C ILE A 247 -4.57 -18.34 8.65
N ALA A 248 -5.15 -17.66 7.66
CA ALA A 248 -6.53 -17.16 7.73
C ALA A 248 -7.59 -18.27 7.72
N ASN A 249 -7.36 -19.29 6.89
CA ASN A 249 -8.20 -20.49 6.83
C ASN A 249 -7.32 -21.69 6.46
N VAL A 250 -7.12 -22.60 7.41
CA VAL A 250 -6.31 -23.82 7.23
C VAL A 250 -6.97 -24.85 6.31
N ASN A 251 -8.30 -24.80 6.15
CA ASN A 251 -9.05 -25.74 5.31
C ASN A 251 -9.31 -25.18 3.90
N ALA A 252 -8.55 -24.16 3.47
CA ALA A 252 -8.64 -23.59 2.13
C ALA A 252 -7.32 -23.78 1.38
N ALA A 253 -7.39 -24.47 0.24
CA ALA A 253 -6.26 -24.72 -0.64
C ALA A 253 -5.58 -23.43 -1.13
N SER A 254 -6.31 -22.32 -1.19
CA SER A 254 -5.75 -20.98 -1.43
C SER A 254 -6.16 -20.06 -0.28
N THR A 255 -5.17 -19.52 0.41
CA THR A 255 -5.36 -18.70 1.61
C THR A 255 -4.18 -17.75 1.77
N TYR A 256 -4.08 -17.08 2.91
CA TYR A 256 -2.93 -16.26 3.26
C TYR A 256 -2.46 -16.55 4.68
N ILE A 257 -1.18 -16.32 4.92
CA ILE A 257 -0.53 -16.35 6.23
C ILE A 257 -0.02 -14.95 6.56
N THR A 258 -0.34 -14.46 7.75
CA THR A 258 0.37 -13.32 8.35
C THR A 258 1.63 -13.84 9.02
N MET A 259 2.79 -13.46 8.49
CA MET A 259 4.08 -14.00 8.91
C MET A 259 4.36 -13.73 10.39
N PRO A 260 4.57 -14.78 11.21
CA PRO A 260 4.92 -14.60 12.60
C PRO A 260 6.36 -14.09 12.75
N GLY A 261 6.72 -13.62 13.95
CA GLY A 261 8.10 -13.25 14.29
C GLY A 261 9.04 -14.45 14.48
N ALA A 262 8.88 -15.51 13.68
CA ALA A 262 9.66 -16.74 13.74
C ALA A 262 9.64 -17.47 12.38
N ASN A 263 10.72 -18.21 12.10
CA ASN A 263 10.78 -19.10 10.93
C ASN A 263 9.66 -20.14 11.00
N THR A 264 8.96 -20.30 9.88
CA THR A 264 7.72 -21.07 9.81
C THR A 264 7.80 -22.11 8.70
N THR A 265 7.37 -23.33 9.01
CA THR A 265 7.22 -24.41 8.03
C THR A 265 5.79 -24.90 8.07
N ILE A 266 5.16 -24.96 6.90
CA ILE A 266 3.80 -25.47 6.72
C ILE A 266 3.78 -26.51 5.61
N THR A 267 2.78 -27.38 5.64
CA THR A 267 2.60 -28.45 4.66
C THR A 267 1.14 -28.50 4.24
N ALA A 268 0.87 -28.50 2.93
CA ALA A 268 -0.45 -28.86 2.42
C ALA A 268 -0.63 -30.38 2.48
N THR A 269 -1.70 -30.83 3.12
CA THR A 269 -2.07 -32.24 3.22
C THR A 269 -3.20 -32.57 2.25
N TYR A 270 -3.33 -33.85 1.94
CA TYR A 270 -4.29 -34.33 0.96
C TYR A 270 -4.88 -35.66 1.44
N LEU A 271 -6.18 -35.84 1.19
CA LEU A 271 -6.91 -37.07 1.48
C LEU A 271 -7.23 -37.81 0.18
N ASN A 272 -7.34 -39.13 0.28
CA ASN A 272 -7.81 -39.94 -0.83
C ASN A 272 -9.32 -39.77 -1.00
N VAL A 273 -9.74 -39.62 -2.26
CA VAL A 273 -11.14 -39.60 -2.66
C VAL A 273 -11.43 -40.75 -3.62
N TYR A 274 -12.68 -41.17 -3.63
CA TYR A 274 -13.16 -42.34 -4.36
C TYR A 274 -14.46 -42.00 -5.08
N ASP A 275 -14.63 -42.55 -6.27
CA ASP A 275 -15.82 -42.31 -7.09
C ASP A 275 -16.93 -43.31 -6.74
N LEU A 276 -18.13 -42.80 -6.50
CA LEU A 276 -19.37 -43.56 -6.38
C LEU A 276 -20.19 -43.39 -7.65
N ALA A 277 -20.47 -44.49 -8.34
CA ALA A 277 -21.40 -44.53 -9.46
C ALA A 277 -22.72 -45.19 -9.02
N VAL A 278 -23.82 -44.43 -9.13
CA VAL A 278 -25.17 -44.92 -8.80
C VAL A 278 -25.96 -45.11 -10.10
N VAL A 279 -26.27 -46.36 -10.44
CA VAL A 279 -27.03 -46.70 -11.65
C VAL A 279 -28.52 -46.84 -11.31
N ASN A 280 -29.38 -46.19 -12.11
CA ASN A 280 -30.83 -46.07 -11.87
C ASN A 280 -31.17 -45.41 -10.52
N GLY A 281 -30.39 -44.40 -10.13
CA GLY A 281 -30.58 -43.65 -8.90
C GLY A 281 -29.70 -42.40 -8.86
N THR A 282 -29.62 -41.78 -7.69
CA THR A 282 -28.89 -40.54 -7.41
C THR A 282 -27.91 -40.71 -6.24
N GLY A 283 -26.97 -39.76 -6.12
CA GLY A 283 -25.91 -39.79 -5.11
C GLY A 283 -24.55 -40.20 -5.69
N ASP A 284 -24.38 -40.16 -7.01
CA ASP A 284 -23.10 -40.27 -7.67
C ASP A 284 -22.20 -39.06 -7.34
N GLY A 285 -20.90 -39.29 -7.31
CA GLY A 285 -19.92 -38.26 -7.00
C GLY A 285 -18.58 -38.80 -6.54
N THR A 286 -17.73 -37.89 -6.10
CA THR A 286 -16.40 -38.21 -5.56
C THR A 286 -16.40 -37.86 -4.07
N TYR A 287 -16.01 -38.82 -3.23
CA TYR A 287 -16.19 -38.74 -1.78
C TYR A 287 -14.96 -39.26 -1.04
N THR A 288 -14.72 -38.76 0.17
CA THR A 288 -13.68 -39.29 1.05
C THR A 288 -14.08 -40.64 1.65
N ASN A 289 -13.11 -41.48 1.98
CA ASN A 289 -13.36 -42.74 2.68
C ASN A 289 -14.08 -42.50 4.01
N GLY A 290 -15.18 -43.22 4.26
CA GLY A 290 -16.00 -43.09 5.45
C GLY A 290 -17.07 -42.00 5.37
N GLN A 291 -17.09 -41.20 4.31
CA GLN A 291 -18.15 -40.22 4.08
C GLN A 291 -19.49 -40.93 3.88
N VAL A 292 -20.53 -40.49 4.60
CA VAL A 292 -21.89 -41.01 4.44
C VAL A 292 -22.60 -40.22 3.35
N VAL A 293 -23.03 -40.92 2.31
CA VAL A 293 -23.71 -40.36 1.14
C VAL A 293 -25.12 -40.90 1.08
N ASN A 294 -26.11 -40.01 0.95
CA ASN A 294 -27.49 -40.43 0.72
C ASN A 294 -27.65 -40.84 -0.74
N ILE A 295 -28.32 -41.96 -0.96
CA ILE A 295 -28.60 -42.51 -2.28
C ILE A 295 -30.09 -42.80 -2.39
N ASP A 296 -30.67 -42.46 -3.54
CA ASP A 296 -32.08 -42.68 -3.83
C ASP A 296 -32.20 -43.41 -5.17
N ALA A 297 -33.00 -44.47 -5.19
CA ALA A 297 -33.36 -45.17 -6.42
C ALA A 297 -34.31 -44.31 -7.24
N ASP A 298 -34.17 -44.37 -8.56
CA ASP A 298 -35.12 -43.72 -9.47
C ASP A 298 -36.55 -44.21 -9.24
N ALA A 299 -37.52 -43.42 -9.68
CA ALA A 299 -38.91 -43.84 -9.61
C ALA A 299 -39.13 -45.10 -10.47
N ALA A 300 -39.64 -46.17 -9.85
CA ALA A 300 -40.03 -47.37 -10.58
C ALA A 300 -41.06 -47.05 -11.67
N VAL A 301 -40.90 -47.64 -12.86
CA VAL A 301 -41.90 -47.51 -13.92
C VAL A 301 -43.19 -48.25 -13.54
N THR A 302 -44.30 -47.92 -14.20
CA THR A 302 -45.61 -48.55 -13.93
C THR A 302 -45.54 -50.07 -14.05
N GLY A 303 -46.05 -50.78 -13.04
CA GLY A 303 -46.02 -52.25 -12.96
C GLY A 303 -44.76 -52.82 -12.32
N GLN A 304 -43.80 -51.98 -11.92
CA GLN A 304 -42.62 -52.38 -11.16
C GLN A 304 -42.60 -51.70 -9.78
N GLN A 305 -41.81 -52.28 -8.88
CA GLN A 305 -41.44 -51.71 -7.59
C GLN A 305 -39.93 -51.85 -7.41
N PHE A 306 -39.34 -50.97 -6.59
CA PHE A 306 -37.95 -51.15 -6.18
C PHE A 306 -37.79 -52.51 -5.50
N ASP A 307 -36.72 -53.22 -5.87
CA ASP A 307 -36.38 -54.53 -5.33
C ASP A 307 -35.24 -54.37 -4.30
N GLN A 308 -34.03 -54.06 -4.77
CA GLN A 308 -32.88 -53.85 -3.89
C GLN A 308 -31.77 -53.06 -4.59
N TRP A 309 -30.77 -52.64 -3.82
CA TRP A 309 -29.47 -52.23 -4.33
C TRP A 309 -28.58 -53.45 -4.59
N THR A 310 -27.88 -53.46 -5.72
CA THR A 310 -26.92 -54.51 -6.11
C THR A 310 -25.57 -53.90 -6.52
N GLY A 311 -24.55 -54.73 -6.76
CA GLY A 311 -23.18 -54.28 -7.03
C GLY A 311 -22.34 -54.20 -5.75
N ASP A 312 -21.60 -53.11 -5.57
CA ASP A 312 -20.72 -52.86 -4.42
C ASP A 312 -21.51 -52.40 -3.19
N THR A 313 -22.38 -53.27 -2.66
CA THR A 313 -23.33 -52.94 -1.58
C THR A 313 -22.72 -52.84 -0.18
N THR A 314 -21.39 -52.96 -0.05
CA THR A 314 -20.71 -52.86 1.25
C THR A 314 -20.80 -51.42 1.76
N GLY A 315 -21.31 -51.23 2.97
CA GLY A 315 -21.48 -49.91 3.57
C GLY A 315 -22.83 -49.26 3.30
N ILE A 316 -23.72 -49.88 2.50
CA ILE A 316 -25.11 -49.46 2.38
C ILE A 316 -25.85 -49.81 3.69
N ALA A 317 -26.57 -48.84 4.26
CA ALA A 317 -27.27 -48.98 5.54
C ALA A 317 -28.43 -49.98 5.47
N ASP A 318 -29.24 -49.90 4.40
CA ASP A 318 -30.30 -50.85 4.08
C ASP A 318 -30.40 -51.02 2.57
N VAL A 319 -30.09 -52.22 2.07
CA VAL A 319 -30.11 -52.53 0.63
C VAL A 319 -31.53 -52.71 0.08
N TYR A 320 -32.54 -52.89 0.93
CA TYR A 320 -33.95 -53.07 0.54
C TYR A 320 -34.78 -51.79 0.68
N ALA A 321 -34.16 -50.68 1.08
CA ALA A 321 -34.78 -49.37 1.09
C ALA A 321 -34.44 -48.58 -0.18
N SER A 322 -35.48 -48.12 -0.89
CA SER A 322 -35.31 -47.31 -2.12
C SER A 322 -34.65 -45.95 -1.86
N SER A 323 -34.66 -45.47 -0.61
CA SER A 323 -33.95 -44.30 -0.12
C SER A 323 -33.13 -44.72 1.09
N THR A 324 -31.81 -44.61 1.00
CA THR A 324 -30.87 -45.13 1.99
C THR A 324 -29.56 -44.33 1.97
N SER A 325 -28.54 -44.80 2.66
CA SER A 325 -27.21 -44.18 2.63
C SER A 325 -26.11 -45.21 2.46
N ILE A 326 -25.01 -44.83 1.83
CA ILE A 326 -23.78 -45.61 1.75
C ILE A 326 -22.65 -44.89 2.48
N THR A 327 -21.91 -45.61 3.32
CA THR A 327 -20.61 -45.17 3.84
C THR A 327 -19.55 -45.49 2.80
N MET A 328 -18.95 -44.46 2.20
CA MET A 328 -18.02 -44.62 1.09
C MET A 328 -16.83 -45.51 1.48
N PRO A 329 -16.57 -46.62 0.77
CA PRO A 329 -15.42 -47.46 1.06
C PRO A 329 -14.11 -46.83 0.54
N ALA A 330 -12.97 -47.39 0.97
CA ALA A 330 -11.64 -46.98 0.51
C ALA A 330 -11.30 -47.50 -0.91
N VAL A 331 -12.29 -47.53 -1.81
CA VAL A 331 -12.20 -47.96 -3.20
C VAL A 331 -13.39 -47.36 -3.98
N ASN A 332 -13.22 -47.13 -5.28
CA ASN A 332 -14.34 -46.74 -6.14
C ASN A 332 -15.43 -47.81 -6.10
N ALA A 333 -16.69 -47.39 -6.04
CA ALA A 333 -17.84 -48.27 -5.88
C ALA A 333 -18.87 -48.03 -6.98
N THR A 334 -19.47 -49.10 -7.49
CA THR A 334 -20.60 -49.02 -8.41
C THR A 334 -21.78 -49.81 -7.85
N ILE A 335 -22.91 -49.13 -7.70
CA ILE A 335 -24.15 -49.73 -7.20
C ILE A 335 -25.27 -49.54 -8.24
N THR A 336 -26.27 -50.42 -8.20
CA THR A 336 -27.39 -50.40 -9.13
C THR A 336 -28.69 -50.68 -8.42
N ALA A 337 -29.68 -49.78 -8.56
CA ALA A 337 -31.05 -50.05 -8.13
C ALA A 337 -31.70 -51.05 -9.11
N THR A 338 -32.20 -52.16 -8.57
CA THR A 338 -32.99 -53.15 -9.31
C THR A 338 -34.47 -52.99 -9.00
N TYR A 339 -35.29 -53.41 -9.96
CA TYR A 339 -36.75 -53.31 -9.87
C TYR A 339 -37.37 -54.63 -10.27
N ASP A 340 -38.38 -55.04 -9.51
CA ASP A 340 -39.16 -56.25 -9.76
C ASP A 340 -40.57 -55.90 -10.19
N TYR A 341 -41.19 -56.80 -10.94
CA TYR A 341 -42.58 -56.64 -11.34
C TYR A 341 -43.51 -56.86 -10.14
N ILE A 342 -44.50 -55.97 -10.01
CA ILE A 342 -45.58 -56.14 -9.05
C ILE A 342 -46.45 -57.32 -9.54
N SER A 343 -46.67 -58.29 -8.64
CA SER A 343 -47.54 -59.43 -8.91
C SER A 343 -48.92 -59.25 -8.26
N TYR A 344 -49.95 -59.59 -9.02
CA TYR A 344 -51.36 -59.51 -8.66
C TYR A 344 -51.91 -60.94 -8.59
N THR A 345 -52.61 -61.24 -7.49
CA THR A 345 -53.26 -62.55 -7.34
C THR A 345 -54.67 -62.49 -7.93
N LEU A 346 -54.94 -63.31 -8.94
CA LEU A 346 -56.27 -63.55 -9.46
C LEU A 346 -56.85 -64.80 -8.78
N THR A 347 -58.04 -64.66 -8.21
CA THR A 347 -58.79 -65.77 -7.63
C THR A 347 -60.06 -65.99 -8.44
N VAL A 348 -60.18 -67.15 -9.08
CA VAL A 348 -61.38 -67.56 -9.81
C VAL A 348 -62.11 -68.61 -8.97
N ILE A 349 -63.33 -68.29 -8.54
CA ILE A 349 -64.18 -69.23 -7.79
C ILE A 349 -65.03 -70.03 -8.78
N SER A 350 -65.06 -71.36 -8.62
CA SER A 350 -65.80 -72.27 -9.51
C SER A 350 -65.41 -72.13 -10.99
N GLY A 351 -64.09 -72.11 -11.23
CA GLY A 351 -63.50 -72.02 -12.56
C GLY A 351 -61.99 -72.22 -12.57
N LEU A 352 -61.38 -71.97 -13.73
CA LEU A 352 -59.94 -72.01 -14.00
C LEU A 352 -59.39 -70.60 -14.26
N GLY A 353 -58.09 -70.42 -14.01
CA GLY A 353 -57.36 -69.18 -14.28
C GLY A 353 -56.99 -68.40 -13.01
N ASP A 354 -57.06 -69.03 -11.84
CA ASP A 354 -56.46 -68.53 -10.62
C ASP A 354 -54.93 -68.59 -10.70
N GLY A 355 -54.25 -67.63 -10.07
CA GLY A 355 -52.79 -67.56 -10.11
C GLY A 355 -52.24 -66.21 -9.71
N SER A 356 -50.91 -66.09 -9.83
CA SER A 356 -50.18 -64.83 -9.66
C SER A 356 -49.71 -64.35 -11.02
N TYR A 357 -49.99 -63.10 -11.33
CA TYR A 357 -49.85 -62.52 -12.67
C TYR A 357 -49.28 -61.10 -12.58
N THR A 358 -48.56 -60.65 -13.60
CA THR A 358 -48.05 -59.27 -13.62
C THR A 358 -49.11 -58.30 -14.15
N LEU A 359 -48.90 -57.01 -13.92
CA LEU A 359 -49.76 -55.95 -14.48
C LEU A 359 -49.94 -56.15 -16.00
N ASP A 360 -51.14 -55.88 -16.51
CA ASP A 360 -51.51 -56.00 -17.93
C ASP A 360 -51.40 -57.41 -18.56
N GLN A 361 -51.06 -58.44 -17.78
CA GLN A 361 -51.09 -59.81 -18.26
C GLN A 361 -52.52 -60.21 -18.61
N VAL A 362 -52.71 -60.73 -19.82
CA VAL A 362 -53.99 -61.30 -20.27
C VAL A 362 -54.06 -62.74 -19.81
N VAL A 363 -55.07 -63.07 -19.01
CA VAL A 363 -55.29 -64.40 -18.45
C VAL A 363 -56.59 -64.99 -18.98
N ASP A 364 -56.53 -66.22 -19.45
CA ASP A 364 -57.71 -66.98 -19.84
C ASP A 364 -58.39 -67.52 -18.59
N ILE A 365 -59.64 -67.11 -18.36
CA ILE A 365 -60.49 -67.63 -17.30
C ILE A 365 -61.63 -68.47 -17.90
N ALA A 366 -62.03 -69.53 -17.20
CA ALA A 366 -63.12 -70.40 -17.64
C ALA A 366 -63.98 -70.84 -16.45
N ALA A 367 -65.30 -70.78 -16.59
CA ALA A 367 -66.19 -71.29 -15.54
C ALA A 367 -66.20 -72.83 -15.55
N ASP A 368 -66.40 -73.41 -14.37
CA ASP A 368 -66.66 -74.85 -14.24
C ASP A 368 -67.91 -75.27 -15.02
N ALA A 369 -68.02 -76.56 -15.30
CA ALA A 369 -69.18 -77.09 -15.99
C ALA A 369 -70.46 -76.82 -15.17
N ALA A 370 -71.41 -76.10 -15.78
CA ALA A 370 -72.68 -75.78 -15.14
C ALA A 370 -73.44 -77.08 -14.75
N PRO A 371 -74.12 -77.11 -13.59
CA PRO A 371 -74.98 -78.23 -13.20
C PRO A 371 -76.02 -78.57 -14.28
N THR A 372 -76.44 -79.84 -14.33
CA THR A 372 -77.39 -80.31 -15.36
C THR A 372 -78.68 -79.49 -15.34
N GLY A 373 -79.00 -78.82 -16.46
CA GLY A 373 -80.16 -77.94 -16.60
C GLY A 373 -79.87 -76.45 -16.44
N GLN A 374 -78.65 -76.06 -16.10
CA GLN A 374 -78.20 -74.68 -16.00
C GLN A 374 -77.20 -74.32 -17.10
N THR A 375 -77.08 -73.03 -17.41
CA THR A 375 -76.06 -72.47 -18.30
C THR A 375 -75.32 -71.36 -17.59
N PHE A 376 -74.03 -71.17 -17.88
CA PHE A 376 -73.30 -69.98 -17.45
C PHE A 376 -74.07 -68.72 -17.88
N ASP A 377 -74.29 -67.83 -16.93
CA ASP A 377 -74.93 -66.54 -17.16
C ASP A 377 -73.84 -65.48 -17.34
N ASP A 378 -73.22 -65.06 -16.23
CA ASP A 378 -72.13 -64.08 -16.18
C ASP A 378 -71.13 -64.36 -15.06
N TRP A 379 -69.97 -63.69 -15.13
CA TRP A 379 -69.03 -63.60 -14.00
C TRP A 379 -69.53 -62.53 -13.03
N GLU A 380 -69.40 -62.78 -11.72
CA GLU A 380 -69.76 -61.83 -10.66
C GLU A 380 -68.52 -61.45 -9.81
N GLY A 381 -68.52 -60.27 -9.21
CA GLY A 381 -67.40 -59.74 -8.41
C GLY A 381 -66.65 -58.59 -9.08
N ASP A 382 -65.32 -58.57 -8.97
CA ASP A 382 -64.49 -57.60 -9.69
C ASP A 382 -64.23 -58.07 -11.13
N THR A 383 -65.14 -57.68 -12.03
CA THR A 383 -65.12 -58.08 -13.44
C THR A 383 -64.58 -56.98 -14.36
N ALA A 384 -64.02 -55.91 -13.79
CA ALA A 384 -63.45 -54.81 -14.57
C ALA A 384 -62.24 -55.32 -15.38
N GLY A 385 -62.39 -55.38 -16.71
CA GLY A 385 -61.35 -55.88 -17.61
C GLY A 385 -61.55 -57.32 -18.10
N VAL A 386 -62.64 -58.00 -17.70
CA VAL A 386 -63.04 -59.29 -18.30
C VAL A 386 -63.68 -59.03 -19.67
N ALA A 387 -62.96 -59.33 -20.75
CA ALA A 387 -63.51 -59.36 -22.09
C ALA A 387 -64.16 -60.73 -22.34
N SER A 388 -65.49 -60.73 -22.56
CA SER A 388 -66.21 -61.93 -22.97
C SER A 388 -65.84 -62.29 -24.42
N THR A 389 -65.06 -63.36 -24.62
CA THR A 389 -64.90 -63.94 -25.95
C THR A 389 -66.05 -64.90 -26.22
N THR A 390 -67.12 -64.34 -26.77
CA THR A 390 -68.18 -65.12 -27.42
C THR A 390 -67.54 -66.06 -28.48
N PRO A 391 -67.70 -67.39 -28.39
CA PRO A 391 -67.32 -68.25 -29.50
C PRO A 391 -68.30 -68.01 -30.66
N ALA A 392 -67.75 -67.90 -31.87
CA ALA A 392 -68.53 -67.84 -33.10
C ALA A 392 -69.61 -68.93 -33.15
N ARG A 393 -70.82 -68.52 -33.53
CA ARG A 393 -72.04 -69.33 -33.55
C ARG A 393 -71.90 -70.65 -34.31
N ASN A 394 -72.41 -71.69 -33.64
CA ASN A 394 -72.80 -73.04 -34.07
C ASN A 394 -73.21 -73.27 -35.54
N HIS A 395 -72.93 -74.49 -36.03
CA HIS A 395 -74.01 -75.43 -36.36
C HIS A 395 -73.69 -76.86 -35.84
N HIS A 396 -74.58 -77.37 -34.98
CA HIS A 396 -74.73 -78.76 -34.47
C HIS A 396 -73.62 -79.41 -33.64
N ALA A 397 -73.75 -79.39 -32.30
CA ALA A 397 -73.75 -80.57 -31.40
C ALA A 397 -73.70 -80.13 -29.92
N ARG A 398 -74.61 -80.68 -29.10
CA ARG A 398 -74.59 -80.58 -27.62
C ARG A 398 -73.32 -81.26 -27.07
N ARG A 399 -72.30 -80.46 -26.77
CA ARG A 399 -71.35 -80.71 -25.67
C ARG A 399 -71.10 -79.39 -24.98
N SER A 400 -71.30 -79.38 -23.66
CA SER A 400 -70.91 -78.31 -22.74
C SER A 400 -69.44 -77.98 -22.96
N ARG A 401 -69.16 -76.90 -23.69
CA ARG A 401 -67.83 -76.30 -23.73
C ARG A 401 -67.89 -75.12 -22.77
N GLY A 402 -66.93 -75.08 -21.85
CA GLY A 402 -66.76 -73.97 -20.91
C GLY A 402 -66.73 -72.65 -21.68
N ARG A 403 -67.40 -71.63 -21.13
CA ARG A 403 -67.26 -70.28 -21.67
C ARG A 403 -65.93 -69.72 -21.18
N HIS A 404 -65.15 -69.23 -22.13
CA HIS A 404 -63.86 -68.62 -21.90
C HIS A 404 -64.03 -67.09 -21.89
N GLY A 405 -63.31 -66.42 -21.01
CA GLY A 405 -63.14 -64.97 -21.01
C GLY A 405 -61.65 -64.65 -20.90
N HIS A 406 -61.25 -63.47 -21.35
CA HIS A 406 -59.91 -62.95 -21.11
C HIS A 406 -59.99 -61.84 -20.07
N LEU A 407 -59.22 -61.91 -19.00
CA LEU A 407 -59.08 -60.84 -18.03
C LEU A 407 -57.74 -60.14 -18.23
N ARG A 408 -57.77 -58.81 -18.36
CA ARG A 408 -56.57 -57.97 -18.26
C ARG A 408 -56.54 -57.31 -16.89
N LEU A 409 -55.59 -57.71 -16.06
CA LEU A 409 -55.35 -57.13 -14.73
C LEU A 409 -54.86 -55.69 -14.88
N ARG A 410 -55.38 -54.77 -14.05
CA ARG A 410 -55.12 -53.33 -14.11
C ARG A 410 -54.53 -52.79 -12.82
#